data_AF-A0A8J5UCE4-F1
#
_entry.id   AF-A0A8J5UCE4-F1
#
_cell.length_a   1.000
_cell.length_b   1.000
_cell.length_c   1.000
_cell.angle_alpha   90.00
_cell.angle_beta   90.00
_cell.angle_gamma   90.00
#
_symmetry.space_group_name_H-M   'P 1'
#
loop_
_entity.id
_entity.type
_entity.pdbx_description
1 polymer ?
#
loop_
_entity_poly.entity_id
_entity_poly.type
_entity_poly.pdbx_seq_one_letter_code
_entity_poly.pdbx_strand_id
1 'polypeptide(L)'
;MYEDGEGAYVTGRAWASDGVAIVSTVRYNPSLDGLAGIDPLHRWPASHYKAYVDERSQVHNKTKGWKKRNCLSSKAFGKPPVDSALALATQAANQARQPSSRDELSNQWFARVVVAVSREAGHCFGLGNSKCYACLMQGVSGIRRAGEIPPYLCPVCYSKLGWELVLLQHGFEGGIEREKAWLEAQYAALKAFCNKWNKIPQFATFEAWLEKRLEDRKGDDEGDEGDEAAGPSN
;
A
#
# COMPACT_ATOMS: atom_id res chain seq x y z
N MET A 1 10.89 -0.42 -20.81
CA MET A 1 11.98 0.56 -20.73
C MET A 1 13.26 -0.23 -20.53
N TYR A 2 14.34 0.13 -21.22
CA TYR A 2 15.62 -0.57 -21.16
C TYR A 2 16.62 0.41 -20.53
N GLU A 3 17.28 0.00 -19.45
CA GLU A 3 18.10 0.94 -18.65
C GLU A 3 19.59 0.88 -18.98
N ASP A 4 20.11 -0.26 -19.44
CA ASP A 4 21.53 -0.43 -19.73
C ASP A 4 21.82 -1.75 -20.43
N GLY A 5 23.07 -1.94 -20.88
CA GLY A 5 23.56 -3.19 -21.48
C GLY A 5 23.45 -4.43 -20.59
N GLU A 6 23.12 -4.28 -19.29
CA GLU A 6 22.89 -5.38 -18.35
C GLU A 6 21.40 -5.74 -18.14
N GLY A 7 20.47 -5.05 -18.81
CA GLY A 7 19.12 -5.56 -19.02
C GLY A 7 18.20 -5.52 -17.80
N ALA A 8 18.34 -4.53 -16.91
CA ALA A 8 17.35 -4.30 -15.87
C ALA A 8 16.04 -3.75 -16.48
N TYR A 9 15.08 -4.64 -16.76
CA TYR A 9 13.76 -4.26 -17.27
C TYR A 9 12.90 -3.66 -16.15
N VAL A 10 12.68 -2.35 -16.18
CA VAL A 10 11.77 -1.66 -15.26
C VAL A 10 10.42 -1.34 -15.90
N THR A 11 9.39 -1.28 -15.07
CA THR A 11 7.99 -0.96 -15.44
C THR A 11 7.62 0.49 -15.17
N GLY A 12 8.41 1.17 -14.33
CA GLY A 12 8.36 2.61 -14.11
C GLY A 12 9.75 3.10 -13.66
N ARG A 13 10.01 4.39 -13.87
CA ARG A 13 11.19 5.10 -13.37
C ARG A 13 10.81 6.53 -13.04
N ALA A 14 11.35 7.04 -11.94
CA ALA A 14 11.29 8.45 -11.59
C ALA A 14 12.71 9.05 -11.49
N TRP A 15 12.82 10.29 -11.93
CA TRP A 15 13.98 11.16 -11.74
C TRP A 15 13.59 12.21 -10.70
N ALA A 16 13.90 11.93 -9.44
CA ALA A 16 13.48 12.75 -8.31
C ALA A 16 13.99 14.20 -8.40
N SER A 17 15.19 14.42 -8.94
CA SER A 17 15.75 15.77 -9.14
C SER A 17 14.91 16.64 -10.06
N ASP A 18 14.23 16.03 -11.03
CA ASP A 18 13.51 16.71 -12.09
C ASP A 18 11.99 16.65 -11.84
N GLY A 19 11.55 15.91 -10.81
CA GLY A 19 10.13 15.69 -10.52
C GLY A 19 9.39 14.90 -11.60
N VAL A 20 10.10 14.18 -12.48
CA VAL A 20 9.53 13.48 -13.64
C VAL A 20 9.49 11.97 -13.38
N ALA A 21 8.38 11.33 -13.77
CA ALA A 21 8.24 9.88 -13.78
C ALA A 21 7.68 9.38 -15.11
N ILE A 22 8.14 8.21 -15.54
CA ILE A 22 7.64 7.48 -16.70
C ILE A 22 7.17 6.11 -16.25
N VAL A 23 5.92 5.77 -16.58
CA VAL A 23 5.33 4.44 -16.29
C VAL A 23 4.94 3.76 -17.60
N SER A 24 5.45 2.55 -17.81
CA SER A 24 5.02 1.71 -18.93
C SER A 24 3.73 0.99 -18.58
N THR A 25 2.61 1.45 -19.14
CA THR A 25 1.29 0.87 -18.88
C THR A 25 1.12 -0.53 -19.51
N VAL A 26 1.79 -0.81 -20.63
CA VAL A 26 1.65 -2.06 -21.40
C VAL A 26 1.90 -3.30 -20.54
N ARG A 27 2.91 -3.27 -19.66
CA ARG A 27 3.27 -4.42 -18.81
C ARG A 27 2.26 -4.69 -17.69
N TYR A 28 1.37 -3.74 -17.41
CA TYR A 28 0.29 -3.91 -16.44
C TYR A 28 -0.98 -4.51 -17.07
N ASN A 29 -1.03 -4.68 -18.40
CA ASN A 29 -2.17 -5.28 -19.09
C ASN A 29 -2.40 -6.73 -18.60
N PRO A 30 -3.57 -7.05 -18.01
CA PRO A 30 -3.88 -8.39 -17.51
C PRO A 30 -3.78 -9.50 -18.55
N SER A 31 -3.91 -9.19 -19.84
CA SER A 31 -3.76 -10.16 -20.93
C SER A 31 -2.34 -10.76 -21.01
N LEU A 32 -1.36 -10.10 -20.39
CA LEU A 32 0.04 -10.57 -20.32
C LEU A 32 0.35 -11.33 -19.02
N ASP A 33 -0.62 -11.52 -18.13
CA ASP A 33 -0.40 -12.13 -16.80
C ASP A 33 0.15 -13.54 -16.89
N GLY A 34 -0.37 -14.35 -17.82
CA GLY A 34 0.11 -15.71 -18.05
C GLY A 34 1.57 -15.75 -18.50
N LEU A 35 1.98 -14.83 -19.37
CA LEU A 35 3.37 -14.72 -19.83
C LEU A 35 4.31 -14.19 -18.75
N ALA A 36 3.81 -13.30 -17.89
CA ALA A 36 4.57 -12.70 -16.80
C ALA A 36 4.62 -13.58 -15.54
N GLY A 37 3.90 -14.72 -15.53
CA GLY A 37 3.78 -15.60 -14.37
C GLY A 37 3.18 -14.89 -13.15
N ILE A 38 2.25 -13.96 -13.38
CA ILE A 38 1.55 -13.24 -12.31
C ILE A 38 0.50 -14.17 -11.71
N ASP A 39 0.58 -14.37 -10.40
CA ASP A 39 -0.41 -15.13 -9.65
C ASP A 39 -1.61 -14.23 -9.30
N PRO A 40 -2.82 -14.52 -9.80
CA PRO A 40 -4.00 -13.71 -9.50
C PRO A 40 -4.50 -13.83 -8.06
N LEU A 41 -4.21 -14.94 -7.39
CA LEU A 41 -4.75 -15.26 -6.06
C LEU A 41 -3.94 -14.61 -4.94
N HIS A 42 -2.66 -14.36 -5.17
CA HIS A 42 -1.74 -13.82 -4.16
C HIS A 42 -1.37 -12.37 -4.41
N ARG A 43 -2.29 -11.58 -4.98
CA ARG A 43 -2.15 -10.12 -5.04
C ARG A 43 -2.53 -9.50 -3.70
N TRP A 44 -2.20 -8.23 -3.50
CA TRP A 44 -2.73 -7.49 -2.37
C TRP A 44 -4.27 -7.57 -2.37
N PRO A 45 -4.94 -7.82 -1.23
CA PRO A 45 -4.40 -7.91 0.13
C PRO A 45 -3.91 -9.31 0.53
N ALA A 46 -4.20 -10.34 -0.27
CA ALA A 46 -3.85 -11.72 0.01
C ALA A 46 -2.32 -11.95 0.09
N SER A 47 -1.50 -11.15 -0.58
CA SER A 47 -0.04 -11.16 -0.39
C SER A 47 0.43 -10.87 1.04
N HIS A 48 -0.43 -10.35 1.92
CA HIS A 48 -0.09 -9.96 3.28
C HIS A 48 -0.77 -10.81 4.37
N TYR A 49 -1.50 -11.88 4.02
CA TYR A 49 -2.02 -12.78 5.05
C TYR A 49 -0.88 -13.63 5.64
N LYS A 50 -1.01 -13.93 6.94
CA LYS A 50 0.04 -14.59 7.74
C LYS A 50 0.55 -15.88 7.09
N ALA A 51 -0.36 -16.75 6.64
CA ALA A 51 0.03 -18.02 6.02
C ALA A 51 0.83 -17.88 4.72
N TYR A 52 0.56 -16.87 3.87
CA TYR A 52 1.36 -16.62 2.66
C TYR A 52 2.76 -16.11 3.01
N VAL A 53 2.84 -15.17 3.96
CA VAL A 53 4.11 -14.64 4.44
C VAL A 53 4.96 -15.75 5.07
N ASP A 54 4.34 -16.63 5.86
CA ASP A 54 4.99 -17.76 6.51
C ASP A 54 5.48 -18.80 5.47
N GLU A 55 4.64 -19.17 4.49
CA GLU A 55 5.00 -20.08 3.39
C GLU A 55 6.21 -19.55 2.61
N ARG A 56 6.17 -18.28 2.19
CA ARG A 56 7.25 -17.67 1.40
C ARG A 56 8.53 -17.50 2.21
N SER A 57 8.41 -17.25 3.51
CA SER A 57 9.55 -17.20 4.43
C SER A 57 10.21 -18.56 4.60
N GLN A 58 9.43 -19.65 4.67
CA GLN A 58 9.95 -21.02 4.75
C GLN A 58 10.70 -21.42 3.47
N VAL A 59 10.18 -21.05 2.29
CA VAL A 59 10.83 -21.33 1.00
C VAL A 59 12.18 -20.59 0.90
N HIS A 60 12.25 -19.34 1.38
CA HIS A 60 13.48 -18.55 1.32
C HIS A 60 14.56 -19.05 2.29
N ASN A 61 14.16 -19.50 3.49
CA ASN A 61 15.08 -20.10 4.47
C ASN A 61 15.69 -21.43 4.00
N LYS A 62 15.00 -22.17 3.12
CA LYS A 62 15.51 -23.43 2.55
C LYS A 62 16.50 -23.24 1.41
N THR A 63 16.51 -22.07 0.74
CA THR A 63 17.21 -21.91 -0.54
C THR A 63 18.55 -21.18 -0.50
N LYS A 64 18.90 -20.40 0.53
CA LYS A 64 20.27 -19.85 0.70
C LYS A 64 20.63 -19.62 2.17
N GLY A 65 21.90 -19.85 2.54
CA GLY A 65 22.50 -19.60 3.86
C GLY A 65 22.57 -18.10 4.23
N TRP A 66 21.42 -17.44 4.30
CA TRP A 66 21.30 -16.03 4.64
C TRP A 66 21.47 -15.85 6.15
N LYS A 67 22.48 -15.09 6.60
CA LYS A 67 22.64 -14.68 8.02
C LYS A 67 21.39 -13.94 8.48
N LYS A 68 20.64 -14.51 9.43
CA LYS A 68 19.45 -13.91 10.07
C LYS A 68 19.68 -12.42 10.30
N ARG A 69 19.07 -11.56 9.48
CA ARG A 69 18.84 -10.17 9.86
C ARG A 69 17.78 -10.23 10.96
N ASN A 70 17.89 -9.36 11.97
CA ASN A 70 16.90 -9.23 13.04
C ASN A 70 15.56 -8.75 12.46
N CYS A 71 14.85 -9.66 11.81
CA CYS A 71 13.44 -9.54 11.50
C CYS A 71 12.73 -10.06 12.74
N LEU A 72 11.87 -9.23 13.35
CA LEU A 72 11.02 -9.65 14.45
C LEU A 72 10.36 -10.99 14.08
N SER A 73 10.51 -11.98 14.97
CA SER A 73 9.99 -13.33 14.77
C SER A 73 8.49 -13.27 14.45
N SER A 74 8.01 -14.03 13.47
CA SER A 74 6.58 -14.13 13.16
C SER A 74 5.73 -14.66 14.33
N LYS A 75 6.37 -15.17 15.40
CA LYS A 75 5.74 -15.50 16.68
C LYS A 75 5.37 -14.28 17.53
N ALA A 76 5.97 -13.10 17.27
CA ALA A 76 5.68 -11.87 18.01
C ALA A 76 4.37 -11.20 17.55
N PHE A 77 3.93 -11.50 16.32
CA PHE A 77 2.66 -11.00 15.78
C PHE A 77 1.63 -12.13 15.81
N GLY A 78 0.65 -12.01 16.72
CA GLY A 78 -0.50 -12.90 16.82
C GLY A 78 -1.30 -12.97 15.50
N LYS A 79 -2.39 -13.76 15.49
CA LYS A 79 -3.34 -13.67 14.38
C LYS A 79 -3.89 -12.24 14.35
N PRO A 80 -3.92 -11.54 13.20
CA PRO A 80 -4.53 -10.22 13.14
C PRO A 80 -5.99 -10.33 13.59
N PRO A 81 -6.52 -9.33 14.31
CA PRO A 81 -7.93 -9.30 14.69
C PRO A 81 -8.82 -9.52 13.47
N VAL A 82 -9.93 -10.23 13.68
CA VAL A 82 -10.91 -10.53 12.63
C VAL A 82 -11.46 -9.24 12.02
N ASP A 83 -11.56 -8.18 12.82
CA ASP A 83 -12.05 -6.86 12.41
C ASP A 83 -10.92 -5.90 11.99
N SER A 84 -9.69 -6.40 11.78
CA SER A 84 -8.61 -5.53 11.30
C SER A 84 -8.85 -5.07 9.86
N ALA A 85 -8.35 -3.87 9.51
CA ALA A 85 -8.47 -3.32 8.15
C ALA A 85 -7.99 -4.28 7.05
N LEU A 86 -6.93 -5.06 7.31
CA LEU A 86 -6.43 -6.06 6.35
C LEU A 86 -7.35 -7.29 6.25
N ALA A 87 -8.00 -7.71 7.33
CA ALA A 87 -8.94 -8.82 7.33
C ALA A 87 -10.21 -8.46 6.54
N LEU A 88 -10.76 -7.26 6.74
CA LEU A 88 -11.90 -6.74 5.97
C LEU A 88 -11.58 -6.58 4.48
N ALA A 89 -10.38 -6.06 4.17
CA ALA A 89 -9.89 -6.02 2.79
C ALA A 89 -9.81 -7.44 2.19
N THR A 90 -9.30 -8.41 2.93
CA THR A 90 -9.21 -9.81 2.46
C THR A 90 -10.59 -10.42 2.22
N GLN A 91 -11.57 -10.12 3.08
CA GLN A 91 -12.95 -10.54 2.89
C GLN A 91 -13.55 -9.95 1.61
N ALA A 92 -13.36 -8.66 1.36
CA ALA A 92 -13.81 -8.00 0.13
C ALA A 92 -13.14 -8.61 -1.13
N ALA A 93 -11.84 -8.91 -1.07
CA ALA A 93 -11.11 -9.55 -2.16
C ALA A 93 -11.64 -10.97 -2.46
N ASN A 94 -11.98 -11.74 -1.43
CA ASN A 94 -12.51 -13.10 -1.60
C ASN A 94 -13.91 -13.13 -2.20
N GLN A 95 -14.69 -12.07 -1.98
CA GLN A 95 -16.02 -11.91 -2.59
C GLN A 95 -15.92 -11.47 -4.06
N ALA A 96 -14.79 -10.88 -4.47
CA ALA A 96 -14.60 -10.44 -5.84
C ALA A 96 -14.35 -11.62 -6.78
N ARG A 97 -15.15 -11.69 -7.85
CA ARG A 97 -14.94 -12.65 -8.94
C ARG A 97 -13.69 -12.26 -9.75
N GLN A 98 -12.99 -13.25 -10.28
CA GLN A 98 -11.90 -13.00 -11.23
C GLN A 98 -12.45 -12.34 -12.51
N PRO A 99 -11.79 -11.29 -13.01
CA PRO A 99 -12.21 -10.57 -14.21
C PRO A 99 -12.11 -11.49 -15.43
N SER A 100 -13.16 -11.53 -16.23
CA SER A 100 -13.26 -12.44 -17.38
C SER A 100 -13.72 -11.73 -18.65
N SER A 101 -14.49 -10.66 -18.53
CA SER A 101 -14.89 -9.81 -19.65
C SER A 101 -13.80 -8.80 -19.99
N ARG A 102 -13.84 -8.29 -21.22
CA ARG A 102 -12.93 -7.24 -21.69
C ARG A 102 -12.96 -6.00 -20.78
N ASP A 103 -14.15 -5.57 -20.36
CA ASP A 103 -14.31 -4.36 -19.54
C ASP A 103 -13.74 -4.57 -18.14
N GLU A 104 -13.94 -5.75 -17.55
CA GLU A 104 -13.35 -6.11 -16.25
C GLU A 104 -11.81 -6.16 -16.32
N LEU A 105 -11.23 -6.68 -17.41
CA LEU A 105 -9.79 -6.68 -17.64
C LEU A 105 -9.25 -5.26 -17.84
N SER A 106 -9.96 -4.40 -18.58
CA SER A 106 -9.62 -2.98 -18.73
C SER A 106 -9.66 -2.24 -17.39
N ASN A 107 -10.66 -2.52 -16.56
CA ASN A 107 -10.77 -1.97 -15.21
C ASN A 107 -9.63 -2.43 -14.29
N GLN A 108 -9.27 -3.71 -14.35
CA GLN A 108 -8.14 -4.24 -13.62
C GLN A 108 -6.82 -3.61 -14.09
N TRP A 109 -6.67 -3.41 -15.40
CA TRP A 109 -5.52 -2.72 -15.97
C TRP A 109 -5.42 -1.29 -15.42
N PHE A 110 -6.54 -0.56 -15.43
CA PHE A 110 -6.61 0.80 -14.87
C PHE A 110 -6.16 0.84 -13.41
N ALA A 111 -6.67 -0.04 -12.55
CA ALA A 111 -6.27 -0.08 -11.14
C ALA A 111 -4.77 -0.31 -10.95
N ARG A 112 -4.16 -1.22 -11.74
CA ARG A 112 -2.72 -1.48 -11.68
C ARG A 112 -1.89 -0.27 -12.13
N VAL A 113 -2.34 0.42 -13.18
CA VAL A 113 -1.68 1.63 -13.67
C VAL A 113 -1.76 2.73 -12.63
N VAL A 114 -2.91 2.93 -11.98
CA VAL A 114 -3.05 3.92 -10.90
C VAL A 114 -2.07 3.65 -9.77
N VAL A 115 -1.97 2.40 -9.28
CA VAL A 115 -1.00 2.05 -8.23
C VAL A 115 0.44 2.29 -8.68
N ALA A 116 0.79 1.91 -9.92
CA ALA A 116 2.13 2.13 -10.45
C ALA A 116 2.47 3.62 -10.59
N VAL A 117 1.54 4.42 -11.13
CA VAL A 117 1.71 5.87 -11.27
C VAL A 117 1.83 6.54 -9.91
N SER A 118 0.98 6.18 -8.94
CA SER A 118 1.06 6.72 -7.58
C SER A 118 2.39 6.40 -6.90
N ARG A 119 2.96 5.22 -7.15
CA ARG A 119 4.31 4.88 -6.67
C ARG A 119 5.38 5.77 -7.29
N GLU A 120 5.41 5.89 -8.61
CA GLU A 120 6.43 6.71 -9.27
C GLU A 120 6.26 8.20 -8.93
N ALA A 121 5.02 8.67 -8.75
CA ALA A 121 4.75 10.00 -8.21
C ALA A 121 5.34 10.17 -6.80
N GLY A 122 5.22 9.15 -5.94
CA GLY A 122 5.90 9.13 -4.63
C GLY A 122 7.42 9.29 -4.76
N HIS A 123 8.04 8.66 -5.76
CA HIS A 123 9.47 8.86 -6.04
C HIS A 123 9.78 10.30 -6.52
N CYS A 124 8.89 10.95 -7.26
CA CYS A 124 9.01 12.37 -7.61
C CYS A 124 8.98 13.29 -6.37
N PHE A 125 8.28 12.90 -5.30
CA PHE A 125 8.30 13.59 -4.00
C PHE A 125 9.47 13.16 -3.10
N GLY A 126 10.52 12.54 -3.65
CA GLY A 126 11.70 12.13 -2.89
C GLY A 126 11.51 10.91 -2.00
N LEU A 127 10.38 10.20 -2.09
CA LEU A 127 10.17 8.98 -1.31
C LEU A 127 10.99 7.83 -1.93
N GLY A 128 11.97 7.32 -1.17
CA GLY A 128 12.70 6.11 -1.54
C GLY A 128 11.91 4.82 -1.28
N ASN A 129 12.49 3.68 -1.68
CA ASN A 129 11.89 2.38 -1.39
C ASN A 129 11.81 2.13 0.13
N SER A 130 10.61 1.83 0.63
CA SER A 130 10.35 1.56 2.05
C SER A 130 10.61 0.09 2.40
N LYS A 131 11.16 -0.14 3.60
CA LYS A 131 11.43 -1.47 4.18
C LYS A 131 10.72 -1.70 5.51
N CYS A 132 10.10 -0.66 6.07
CA CYS A 132 9.63 -0.66 7.46
C CYS A 132 8.30 -1.42 7.62
N TYR A 133 7.40 -1.26 6.65
CA TYR A 133 6.04 -1.78 6.68
C TYR A 133 5.56 -2.08 5.25
N ALA A 134 4.43 -2.79 5.13
CA ALA A 134 3.69 -2.85 3.87
C ALA A 134 3.38 -1.43 3.40
N CYS A 135 3.82 -1.07 2.20
CA CYS A 135 3.79 0.29 1.70
C CYS A 135 3.77 0.30 0.17
N LEU A 136 3.10 1.30 -0.42
CA LEU A 136 3.14 1.59 -1.85
C LEU A 136 4.58 1.75 -2.37
N MET A 137 5.46 2.31 -1.53
CA MET A 137 6.88 2.48 -1.82
C MET A 137 7.70 1.21 -1.58
N GLN A 138 7.09 0.04 -1.41
CA GLN A 138 7.85 -1.20 -1.20
C GLN A 138 8.67 -1.56 -2.44
N GLY A 139 9.96 -1.83 -2.25
CA GLY A 139 10.84 -2.28 -3.32
C GLY A 139 10.38 -3.65 -3.86
N VAL A 140 10.06 -3.74 -5.15
CA VAL A 140 9.75 -5.02 -5.81
C VAL A 140 10.62 -5.19 -7.04
N SER A 141 11.01 -6.44 -7.31
CA SER A 141 11.72 -6.83 -8.52
C SER A 141 10.74 -7.44 -9.52
N GLY A 142 10.37 -6.64 -10.53
CA GLY A 142 9.54 -7.08 -11.66
C GLY A 142 8.04 -7.08 -11.40
N ILE A 143 7.28 -7.19 -12.50
CA ILE A 143 5.82 -7.08 -12.53
C ILE A 143 5.11 -8.14 -11.69
N ARG A 144 5.71 -9.34 -11.59
CA ARG A 144 5.14 -10.47 -10.82
C ARG A 144 4.85 -10.11 -9.37
N ARG A 145 5.74 -9.31 -8.75
CA ARG A 145 5.60 -8.88 -7.36
C ARG A 145 4.93 -7.51 -7.22
N ALA A 146 4.76 -6.76 -8.31
CA ALA A 146 4.13 -5.45 -8.26
C ALA A 146 2.67 -5.53 -7.80
N GLY A 147 1.95 -6.61 -8.13
CA GLY A 147 0.59 -6.85 -7.66
C GLY A 147 0.49 -7.17 -6.15
N GLU A 148 1.61 -7.43 -5.48
CA GLU A 148 1.66 -7.66 -4.04
C GLU A 148 1.75 -6.34 -3.24
N ILE A 149 2.06 -5.23 -3.92
CA ILE A 149 2.21 -3.92 -3.27
C ILE A 149 0.84 -3.39 -2.83
N PRO A 150 0.71 -2.93 -1.58
CA PRO A 150 -0.51 -2.26 -1.14
C PRO A 150 -0.72 -0.90 -1.82
N PRO A 151 -1.96 -0.49 -2.09
CA PRO A 151 -2.27 0.82 -2.67
C PRO A 151 -2.18 2.00 -1.68
N TYR A 152 -1.50 1.85 -0.54
CA TYR A 152 -1.37 2.86 0.51
C TYR A 152 0.08 3.07 0.95
N LEU A 153 0.41 4.29 1.39
CA LEU A 153 1.68 4.56 2.06
C LEU A 153 1.66 4.05 3.51
N CYS A 154 2.79 3.59 4.02
CA CYS A 154 2.91 3.29 5.45
C CYS A 154 2.99 4.58 6.28
N PRO A 155 2.78 4.54 7.61
CA PRO A 155 2.81 5.74 8.45
C PRO A 155 4.07 6.58 8.25
N VAL A 156 5.25 5.96 8.17
CA VAL A 156 6.53 6.66 7.93
C VAL A 156 6.55 7.41 6.58
N CYS A 157 6.02 6.80 5.53
CA CYS A 157 5.98 7.43 4.20
C CYS A 157 4.92 8.52 4.14
N TYR A 158 3.78 8.35 4.84
CA TYR A 158 2.79 9.41 5.00
C TYR A 158 3.34 10.60 5.76
N SER A 159 4.07 10.40 6.85
CA SER A 159 4.66 11.53 7.59
C SER A 159 5.67 12.30 6.76
N LYS A 160 6.51 11.60 5.98
CA LYS A 160 7.43 12.26 5.04
C LYS A 160 6.68 13.08 3.99
N LEU A 161 5.66 12.50 3.38
CA LEU A 161 4.87 13.19 2.35
C LEU A 161 4.06 14.36 2.94
N GLY A 162 3.45 14.14 4.10
CA GLY A 162 2.70 15.13 4.85
C GLY A 162 3.58 16.30 5.23
N TRP A 163 4.79 16.06 5.73
CA TRP A 163 5.77 17.10 6.03
C TRP A 163 6.04 18.00 4.82
N GLU A 164 6.35 17.41 3.66
CA GLU A 164 6.63 18.17 2.44
C GLU A 164 5.40 18.93 1.92
N LEU A 165 4.21 18.31 1.93
CA LEU A 165 2.99 18.90 1.36
C LEU A 165 2.33 19.92 2.29
N VAL A 166 2.39 19.74 3.61
CA VAL A 166 1.84 20.68 4.59
C VAL A 166 2.58 22.01 4.53
N LEU A 167 3.89 21.99 4.26
CA LEU A 167 4.69 23.21 4.07
C LEU A 167 4.23 24.05 2.86
N LEU A 168 3.56 23.43 1.88
CA LEU A 168 3.03 24.12 0.70
C LEU A 168 1.66 24.77 0.93
N GLN A 169 1.00 24.50 2.06
CA GLN A 169 -0.28 25.13 2.38
C GLN A 169 -0.05 26.44 3.15
N HIS A 170 -0.50 27.57 2.59
CA HIS A 170 -0.40 28.88 3.23
C HIS A 170 -1.20 28.94 4.55
N GLY A 171 -0.64 29.60 5.57
CA GLY A 171 -1.33 29.93 6.82
C GLY A 171 -1.20 28.89 7.93
N PHE A 172 -0.21 28.00 7.85
CA PHE A 172 -0.20 26.77 8.61
C PHE A 172 1.16 26.56 9.33
N GLU A 173 1.20 26.82 10.64
CA GLU A 173 2.35 26.55 11.54
C GLU A 173 2.44 25.04 11.87
N GLY A 174 3.61 24.40 11.78
CA GLY A 174 3.75 22.92 11.81
C GLY A 174 3.20 22.20 13.07
N GLY A 175 2.95 20.88 12.99
CA GLY A 175 2.52 20.06 14.15
C GLY A 175 1.92 18.69 13.81
N ILE A 176 1.88 17.78 14.81
CA ILE A 176 1.37 16.39 14.70
C ILE A 176 -0.12 16.35 14.37
N GLU A 177 -0.92 17.22 15.01
CA GLU A 177 -2.38 17.28 14.79
C GLU A 177 -2.75 17.65 13.36
N ARG A 178 -1.98 18.52 12.70
CA ARG A 178 -2.25 18.84 11.29
C ARG A 178 -1.92 17.66 10.38
N GLU A 179 -0.82 16.97 10.62
CA GLU A 179 -0.47 15.78 9.84
C GLU A 179 -1.58 14.73 9.95
N LYS A 180 -2.15 14.57 11.15
CA LYS A 180 -3.30 13.69 11.41
C LYS A 180 -4.55 14.13 10.64
N ALA A 181 -4.95 15.40 10.74
CA ALA A 181 -6.10 15.94 10.01
C ALA A 181 -5.93 15.86 8.49
N TRP A 182 -4.73 16.15 7.97
CA TRP A 182 -4.41 15.98 6.55
C TRP A 182 -4.57 14.52 6.13
N LEU A 183 -4.03 13.58 6.92
CA LEU A 183 -4.08 12.16 6.61
C LEU A 183 -5.52 11.62 6.62
N GLU A 184 -6.36 12.08 7.54
CA GLU A 184 -7.79 11.75 7.58
C GLU A 184 -8.53 12.29 6.35
N ALA A 185 -8.28 13.54 5.98
CA ALA A 185 -8.84 14.12 4.76
C ALA A 185 -8.40 13.35 3.50
N GLN A 186 -7.12 12.93 3.44
CA GLN A 186 -6.61 12.08 2.36
C GLN A 186 -7.32 10.72 2.32
N TYR A 187 -7.47 10.06 3.47
CA TYR A 187 -8.17 8.76 3.54
C TYR A 187 -9.64 8.88 3.13
N ALA A 188 -10.32 9.94 3.55
CA ALA A 188 -11.71 10.21 3.15
C ALA A 188 -11.82 10.45 1.64
N ALA A 189 -10.91 11.25 1.06
CA ALA A 189 -10.87 11.50 -0.38
C ALA A 189 -10.59 10.21 -1.19
N LEU A 190 -9.63 9.40 -0.74
CA LEU A 190 -9.33 8.10 -1.35
C LEU A 190 -10.52 7.13 -1.21
N LYS A 191 -11.21 7.12 -0.08
CA LYS A 191 -12.41 6.30 0.13
C LYS A 191 -13.50 6.70 -0.87
N ALA A 192 -13.77 7.99 -1.01
CA ALA A 192 -14.75 8.51 -1.97
C ALA A 192 -14.40 8.15 -3.43
N PHE A 193 -13.12 8.26 -3.80
CA PHE A 193 -12.63 7.81 -5.11
C PHE A 193 -12.86 6.31 -5.29
N CYS A 194 -12.44 5.48 -4.33
CA CYS A 194 -12.57 4.03 -4.44
C CYS A 194 -14.03 3.58 -4.48
N ASN A 195 -14.91 4.24 -3.74
CA ASN A 195 -16.35 3.98 -3.74
C ASN A 195 -16.96 4.22 -5.13
N LYS A 196 -16.58 5.32 -5.80
CA LYS A 196 -17.00 5.62 -7.18
C LYS A 196 -16.60 4.51 -8.17
N TRP A 197 -15.49 3.82 -7.91
CA TRP A 197 -14.96 2.74 -8.74
C TRP A 197 -15.06 1.36 -8.07
N ASN A 198 -16.02 1.16 -7.16
CA ASN A 198 -16.16 -0.06 -6.36
C ASN A 198 -16.43 -1.33 -7.17
N LYS A 199 -16.85 -1.21 -8.44
CA LYS A 199 -16.96 -2.35 -9.37
C LYS A 199 -15.60 -3.00 -9.66
N ILE A 200 -14.51 -2.28 -9.41
CA ILE A 200 -13.15 -2.78 -9.60
C ILE A 200 -12.69 -3.42 -8.28
N PRO A 201 -12.38 -4.72 -8.26
CA PRO A 201 -12.04 -5.45 -7.03
C PRO A 201 -10.95 -4.78 -6.17
N GLN A 202 -9.89 -4.27 -6.81
CA GLN A 202 -8.79 -3.59 -6.13
C GLN A 202 -9.28 -2.37 -5.33
N PHE A 203 -10.20 -1.59 -5.89
CA PHE A 203 -10.71 -0.37 -5.26
C PHE A 203 -11.76 -0.68 -4.19
N ALA A 204 -12.66 -1.64 -4.41
CA ALA A 204 -13.56 -2.10 -3.34
C ALA A 204 -12.77 -2.62 -2.13
N THR A 205 -11.72 -3.39 -2.39
CA THR A 205 -10.86 -3.92 -1.34
C THR A 205 -10.12 -2.82 -0.58
N PHE A 206 -9.65 -1.79 -1.31
CA PHE A 206 -8.99 -0.66 -0.69
C PHE A 206 -9.96 0.26 0.07
N GLU A 207 -11.18 0.40 -0.40
CA GLU A 207 -12.25 1.14 0.26
C GLU A 207 -12.58 0.53 1.63
N ALA A 208 -12.75 -0.80 1.71
CA ALA A 208 -12.95 -1.51 2.97
C ALA A 208 -11.77 -1.34 3.94
N TRP A 209 -10.53 -1.33 3.42
CA TRP A 209 -9.35 -1.03 4.22
C TRP A 209 -9.37 0.40 4.77
N LEU A 210 -9.70 1.38 3.93
CA LEU A 210 -9.74 2.81 4.29
C LEU A 210 -10.84 3.10 5.31
N GLU A 211 -12.02 2.50 5.15
CA GLU A 211 -13.14 2.63 6.07
C GLU A 211 -12.73 2.27 7.49
N LYS A 212 -12.18 1.06 7.66
CA LYS A 212 -11.74 0.61 8.99
C LYS A 212 -10.63 1.48 9.57
N ARG A 213 -9.70 1.96 8.73
CA ARG A 213 -8.62 2.87 9.18
C ARG A 213 -9.12 4.24 9.63
N LEU A 214 -10.23 4.71 9.09
CA LEU A 214 -10.88 5.95 9.54
C LEU A 214 -11.64 5.72 10.86
N GLU A 215 -12.29 4.57 11.02
CA GLU A 215 -12.96 4.20 12.28
C GLU A 215 -11.98 4.05 13.44
N ASP A 216 -10.89 3.30 13.23
CA ASP A 216 -9.87 3.07 14.27
C ASP A 216 -9.30 4.41 14.79
N ARG A 217 -9.13 5.40 13.91
CA ARG A 217 -8.62 6.73 14.28
C ARG A 217 -9.60 7.55 15.11
N LYS A 218 -10.90 7.45 14.83
CA LYS A 218 -11.92 8.13 15.65
C LYS A 218 -11.99 7.54 17.06
N GLY A 219 -11.80 6.23 17.19
CA GLY A 219 -11.76 5.57 18.49
C GLY A 219 -10.53 5.95 19.34
N ASP A 220 -9.41 6.28 18.69
CA ASP A 220 -8.21 6.77 19.39
C ASP A 220 -8.42 8.18 19.99
N ASP A 221 -9.23 9.03 19.36
CA ASP A 221 -9.54 10.38 19.85
C ASP A 221 -10.49 10.39 21.06
N GLU A 222 -11.48 9.50 21.08
CA GLU A 222 -12.43 9.37 22.20
C GLU A 222 -11.79 8.74 23.46
N GLY A 223 -10.65 8.06 23.31
CA GLY A 223 -9.92 7.43 24.42
C GLY A 223 -9.00 8.36 25.22
N ASP A 224 -8.55 9.47 24.62
CA ASP A 224 -7.60 10.41 25.23
C ASP A 224 -8.29 11.49 26.10
N GLU A 225 -9.58 11.75 25.89
CA GLU A 225 -10.38 12.66 26.74
C GLU A 225 -10.73 12.05 28.12
N GLY A 226 -10.38 10.79 28.38
CA GLY A 226 -10.76 10.05 29.59
C GLY A 226 -9.75 10.05 30.75
N ASP A 227 -8.51 10.50 30.54
CA ASP A 227 -7.41 10.27 31.51
C ASP A 227 -6.85 11.55 32.18
N GLU A 228 -7.47 12.72 31.99
CA GLU A 228 -7.10 13.98 32.67
C GLU A 228 -7.87 14.26 33.99
N ALA A 229 -8.64 13.30 34.50
CA ALA A 229 -9.41 13.46 35.76
C ALA A 229 -8.78 12.71 36.95
N ALA A 230 -7.45 12.76 37.12
CA ALA A 230 -6.80 12.33 38.35
C ALA A 230 -5.56 13.18 38.67
N GLY A 231 -5.79 14.46 38.96
CA GLY A 231 -4.77 15.28 39.61
C GLY A 231 -4.41 14.71 41.00
N PRO A 232 -3.13 14.75 41.40
CA PRO A 232 -2.72 14.22 42.70
C PRO A 232 -3.34 15.06 43.82
N SER A 233 -4.03 14.40 44.74
CA SER A 233 -4.46 15.00 46.01
C SER A 233 -3.23 15.25 46.90
N ASN A 234 -3.19 16.43 47.50
CA ASN A 234 -2.17 16.92 48.44
C ASN A 234 -1.74 15.92 49.52
#